data_AF-A0AAP5JRT1-F1
#
_entry.id   AF-A0AAP5JRT1-F1
#
_cell.length_a   1.000
_cell.length_b   1.000
_cell.length_c   1.000
_cell.angle_alpha   90.00
_cell.angle_beta   90.00
_cell.angle_gamma   90.00
#
_symmetry.space_group_name_H-M   'P 1'
#
loop_
_entity.id
_entity.type
_entity.pdbx_description
1 polymer ?
#
loop_
_entity_poly.entity_id
_entity_poly.type
_entity_poly.pdbx_seq_one_letter_code
_entity_poly.pdbx_strand_id
1 'polypeptide(L)' 'MAKFASYSPDATEWLKEKTGNSRIMCYSCIDPSDQGNSFFIVSYGPDVPRVAHVNFRDIRYNPSSFASLIEGLYQALNE' A
#
# COMPACT_ATOMS: atom_id res chain seq x y z
N MET A 1 7.16 10.02 18.07
CA MET A 1 5.72 10.20 17.77
C MET A 1 5.24 8.92 17.11
N ALA A 2 4.09 8.37 17.52
CA ALA A 2 3.50 7.23 16.80
C ALA A 2 3.17 7.68 15.36
N LYS A 3 3.62 6.92 14.36
CA LYS A 3 3.29 7.16 12.95
C LYS A 3 2.01 6.40 12.65
N PHE A 4 0.98 7.13 12.23
CA PHE A 4 -0.31 6.55 11.89
C PHE A 4 -0.42 6.45 10.37
N ALA A 5 -0.81 5.28 9.87
CA ALA A 5 -1.19 5.11 8.48
C ALA A 5 -2.64 5.60 8.31
N SER A 6 -2.87 6.39 7.27
CA SER A 6 -4.18 6.92 6.90
C SER A 6 -4.78 6.06 5.80
N TYR A 7 -6.11 5.90 5.79
CA TYR A 7 -6.79 5.18 4.73
C TYR A 7 -6.52 5.84 3.37
N SER A 8 -6.10 5.05 2.39
CA SER A 8 -5.81 5.50 1.04
C SER A 8 -6.92 5.01 0.10
N PRO A 9 -7.91 5.86 -0.23
CA PRO A 9 -9.05 5.47 -1.07
C PRO A 9 -8.59 5.08 -2.48
N ASP A 10 -7.72 5.88 -3.10
CA ASP A 10 -7.25 5.65 -4.47
C ASP A 10 -6.48 4.33 -4.60
N ALA A 11 -5.55 4.06 -3.67
CA ALA A 11 -4.80 2.80 -3.67
C ALA A 11 -5.71 1.60 -3.38
N THR A 12 -6.72 1.79 -2.52
CA THR A 12 -7.70 0.75 -2.19
C THR A 12 -8.54 0.39 -3.41
N GLU A 13 -9.10 1.37 -4.11
CA GLU A 13 -9.92 1.15 -5.30
C GLU A 13 -9.11 0.48 -6.41
N TRP A 14 -7.91 1.00 -6.69
CA TRP A 14 -7.01 0.43 -7.69
C TRP A 14 -6.66 -1.05 -7.40
N LEU A 15 -6.33 -1.38 -6.15
CA LEU A 15 -6.02 -2.76 -5.76
C LEU A 15 -7.24 -3.67 -5.86
N LYS A 16 -8.44 -3.18 -5.54
CA LYS A 16 -9.70 -3.94 -5.70
C LYS A 16 -9.95 -4.27 -7.17
N GLU A 17 -9.79 -3.30 -8.06
CA GLU A 17 -9.94 -3.50 -9.50
C GLU A 17 -8.94 -4.53 -10.04
N LYS A 18 -7.68 -4.46 -9.59
CA LYS A 18 -6.62 -5.36 -10.07
C LYS A 18 -6.71 -6.78 -9.53
N THR A 19 -7.08 -6.95 -8.26
CA THR A 19 -7.16 -8.27 -7.61
C THR A 19 -8.54 -8.91 -7.73
N GLY A 20 -9.58 -8.14 -8.04
CA GLY A 20 -10.98 -8.58 -7.92
C GLY A 20 -11.45 -8.75 -6.46
N ASN A 21 -10.61 -8.43 -5.47
CA ASN A 21 -10.91 -8.63 -4.05
C ASN A 21 -11.51 -7.37 -3.42
N SER A 22 -12.83 -7.30 -3.36
CA SER A 22 -13.56 -6.14 -2.80
C SER A 22 -13.33 -5.88 -1.31
N ARG A 23 -12.70 -6.83 -0.59
CA ARG A 23 -12.37 -6.71 0.84
C ARG A 23 -10.97 -6.14 1.11
N ILE A 24 -10.22 -5.77 0.07
CA ILE A 24 -8.94 -5.08 0.27
C ILE A 24 -9.16 -3.69 0.88
N MET A 25 -8.33 -3.34 1.85
CA MET A 25 -8.18 -1.99 2.37
C MET A 25 -6.70 -1.62 2.40
N CYS A 26 -6.37 -0.46 1.82
CA CYS A 26 -5.00 0.06 1.79
C CYS A 26 -4.91 1.32 2.65
N TYR A 27 -3.87 1.37 3.48
CA TYR A 27 -3.51 2.50 4.31
C TYR A 27 -2.09 2.91 3.96
N SER A 28 -1.80 4.21 3.95
CA SER A 28 -0.48 4.75 3.68
C SER A 28 -0.02 5.66 4.80
N CYS A 29 1.26 5.58 5.12
CA CYS A 29 1.97 6.55 5.93
C CYS A 29 3.05 7.17 5.05
N ILE A 30 2.95 8.48 4.80
CA ILE A 30 3.95 9.22 4.02
C ILE A 30 4.68 10.12 4.99
N ASP A 31 5.97 9.87 5.17
CA ASP A 31 6.86 10.73 5.93
C ASP A 31 7.54 11.71 4.96
N PRO A 32 7.20 13.02 5.01
CA PRO A 32 7.73 14.01 4.09
C PRO A 32 9.22 14.32 4.34
N SER A 33 9.75 13.94 5.52
CA SER A 33 11.15 14.17 5.88
C SER A 33 12.05 13.00 5.53
N ASP A 34 11.50 11.78 5.49
CA ASP A 34 12.25 10.57 5.16
C ASP A 34 11.36 9.52 4.48
N GLN A 35 11.48 9.42 3.15
CA GLN A 35 10.75 8.42 2.36
C GLN A 35 11.05 6.98 2.78
N GLY A 36 12.21 6.71 3.39
CA GLY A 36 12.57 5.39 3.92
C GLY A 36 11.70 4.92 5.08
N ASN A 37 10.97 5.84 5.71
CA ASN A 37 9.97 5.56 6.73
C ASN A 37 8.52 5.60 6.21
N SER A 38 8.33 5.80 4.89
CA SER A 38 7.01 5.71 4.28
C SER A 38 6.66 4.25 4.00
N PHE A 39 5.41 3.87 4.25
CA PHE A 39 4.96 2.50 4.11
C PHE A 39 3.46 2.41 3.79
N PHE A 40 3.07 1.25 3.25
CA PHE A 40 1.69 0.82 3.12
C PHE A 40 1.36 -0.27 4.13
N ILE A 41 0.12 -0.23 4.63
CA ILE A 41 -0.50 -1.37 5.31
C ILE A 41 -1.68 -1.80 4.45
N VAL A 42 -1.67 -3.06 4.04
CA VAL A 42 -2.72 -3.65 3.21
C VAL A 42 -3.38 -4.75 3.98
N SER A 43 -4.67 -4.60 4.26
CA SER A 43 -5.51 -5.63 4.87
C SER A 43 -6.31 -6.34 3.78
N TYR A 44 -6.21 -7.67 3.71
CA TYR A 44 -6.87 -8.49 2.70
C TYR A 44 -7.22 -9.88 3.25
N GLY A 45 -8.35 -10.44 2.82
CA GLY A 45 -8.77 -11.80 3.19
C GLY A 45 -10.28 -11.88 3.47
N PRO A 46 -10.88 -13.08 3.35
CA PRO A 46 -12.31 -13.25 3.55
C PRO A 46 -12.68 -13.15 5.04
N ASP A 47 -12.13 -14.01 5.92
CA ASP A 47 -12.63 -14.17 7.29
C ASP A 47 -11.65 -13.72 8.38
N VAL A 48 -10.34 -13.87 8.14
CA VAL A 48 -9.29 -13.33 8.99
C VAL A 48 -8.47 -12.36 8.14
N PRO A 49 -8.45 -11.05 8.46
CA PRO A 49 -7.70 -10.08 7.69
C PRO A 49 -6.21 -10.42 7.80
N ARG A 50 -5.63 -10.81 6.67
CA ARG A 50 -4.17 -10.83 6.51
C ARG A 50 -3.72 -9.39 6.35
N VAL A 51 -2.65 -9.04 7.04
CA VAL A 51 -2.08 -7.70 6.99
C VAL A 51 -0.69 -7.81 6.41
N ALA A 52 -0.47 -7.16 5.27
CA ALA A 52 0.84 -6.94 4.71
C ALA A 52 1.32 -5.53 5.09
N HIS A 53 2.57 -5.44 5.52
CA HIS A 53 3.25 -4.17 5.77
C HIS A 53 4.38 -4.05 4.75
N VAL A 54 4.32 -3.04 3.88
CA VAL A 54 5.24 -2.88 2.76
C VAL A 54 5.88 -1.50 2.85
N ASN A 55 7.19 -1.42 3.06
CA ASN A 55 7.88 -0.13 3.05
C ASN A 55 8.08 0.35 1.61
N PHE A 56 8.04 1.65 1.39
CA PHE A 56 8.24 2.21 0.03
C PHE A 56 9.64 1.88 -0.51
N ARG A 57 10.65 1.79 0.37
CA ARG A 57 12.02 1.36 0.00
C ARG A 57 12.10 -0.06 -0.57
N ASP A 58 11.14 -0.91 -0.24
CA ASP A 58 11.09 -2.30 -0.72
C ASP A 58 10.36 -2.38 -2.07
N ILE A 59 9.74 -1.27 -2.51
CA ILE A 59 9.02 -1.15 -3.76
C ILE A 59 9.92 -0.47 -4.80
N ARG A 60 9.98 -1.02 -6.01
CA ARG A 60 10.55 -0.32 -7.16
C ARG A 60 9.46 0.54 -7.80
N TYR A 61 9.61 1.87 -7.76
CA TYR A 61 8.66 2.81 -8.36
C TYR A 61 9.35 4.09 -8.85
N ASN A 62 8.65 4.85 -9.71
CA ASN A 62 9.04 6.21 -10.09
C ASN A 62 8.54 7.22 -9.03
N PRO A 63 9.42 7.95 -8.31
CA PRO A 63 9.03 8.90 -7.26
C PRO A 63 8.09 10.02 -7.72
N SER A 64 8.10 10.35 -9.01
CA SER A 64 7.23 11.37 -9.60
C SER A 64 5.84 10.83 -9.99
N SER A 65 5.56 9.54 -9.76
CA SER A 65 4.30 8.89 -10.17
C SER A 65 3.72 8.03 -9.05
N PHE A 66 2.61 8.49 -8.48
CA PHE A 66 1.86 7.73 -7.49
C PHE A 66 1.31 6.41 -8.05
N ALA A 67 0.91 6.40 -9.33
CA ALA A 67 0.45 5.17 -9.99
C ALA A 67 1.55 4.09 -10.03
N SER A 68 2.80 4.49 -10.33
CA SER A 68 3.94 3.56 -10.34
C SER A 68 4.22 2.98 -8.94
N LEU A 69 3.97 3.75 -7.89
CA LEU A 69 4.09 3.29 -6.51
C LEU A 69 3.02 2.24 -6.15
N ILE A 70 1.76 2.46 -6.54
CA ILE A 70 0.67 1.48 -6.32
C ILE A 70 0.92 0.21 -7.14
N GLU A 71 1.40 0.33 -8.38
CA GLU A 71 1.77 -0.83 -9.20
C GLU A 71 2.86 -1.66 -8.55
N GLY A 72 3.92 -1.02 -8.04
CA GLY A 72 4.98 -1.70 -7.31
C GLY A 72 4.49 -2.35 -6.01
N LEU A 73 3.58 -1.70 -5.28
CA LEU A 73 2.91 -2.31 -4.12
C LEU A 73 2.18 -3.60 -4.51
N TYR A 74 1.42 -3.59 -5.60
CA TYR A 74 0.72 -4.77 -6.08
C TYR A 74 1.68 -5.90 -6.46
N GLN A 75 2.81 -5.60 -7.08
CA GLN A 75 3.84 -6.61 -7.36
C GLN A 75 4.39 -7.21 -6.06
N ALA A 76 4.73 -6.38 -5.08
CA ALA A 76 5.24 -6.83 -3.78
C ALA A 76 4.23 -7.68 -2.97
N LEU A 77 2.93 -7.55 -3.22
CA LEU A 77 1.90 -8.39 -2.60
C LEU A 77 1.71 -9.76 -3.27
N ASN A 78 2.23 -9.95 -4.49
CA ASN A 78 2.08 -11.18 -5.28
C ASN A 78 3.38 -11.98 -5.43
N GLU A 79 4.50 -11.49 -4.89
CA GLU A 79 5.74 -12.26 -4.69
C GLU A 79 5.61 -13.22 -3.49
#